data_AF-A0A3M1J2F7-F1
#
_entry.id   AF-A0A3M1J2F7-F1
#
_cell.length_a   1.000
_cell.length_b   1.000
_cell.length_c   1.000
_cell.angle_alpha   90.00
_cell.angle_beta   90.00
_cell.angle_gamma   90.00
#
_symmetry.space_group_name_H-M   'P 1'
#
loop_
_entity.id
_entity.type
_entity.pdbx_description
1 polymer ?
#
loop_
_entity_poly.entity_id
_entity_poly.type
_entity_poly.pdbx_seq_one_letter_code
_entity_poly.pdbx_strand_id
1 'polypeptide(L)' 'MPQPVTEDGLVYFPPVEKWDDWVEYDSKSWPKKVAKHYMLVPTVCFNCESACGLLAYIDKETLEI' A
#
# COMPACT_ATOMS: atom_id res chain seq x y z
N MET A 1 -15.42 -6.50 10.17
CA MET A 1 -15.97 -5.12 10.19
C MET A 1 -14.81 -4.18 9.95
N PRO A 2 -14.76 -3.37 8.88
CA PRO A 2 -13.71 -2.37 8.76
C PRO A 2 -13.98 -1.25 9.77
N GLN A 3 -12.91 -0.82 10.46
CA GLN A 3 -12.96 0.11 11.59
C GLN A 3 -13.17 1.55 11.10
N PRO A 4 -13.89 2.40 11.85
CA PRO A 4 -14.02 3.82 11.56
C PRO A 4 -12.69 4.53 11.82
N VAL A 5 -12.24 5.35 10.86
CA VAL A 5 -11.05 6.18 11.02
C VAL A 5 -11.33 7.27 12.07
N THR A 6 -10.48 7.40 13.09
CA THR A 6 -10.60 8.45 14.11
C THR A 6 -9.83 9.69 13.67
N GLU A 7 -10.37 10.86 13.97
CA GLU A 7 -9.94 12.20 13.50
C GLU A 7 -8.46 12.58 13.77
N ASP A 8 -7.73 11.84 14.60
CA ASP A 8 -6.27 11.93 14.79
C ASP A 8 -5.68 10.52 15.11
N GLY A 9 -5.95 9.52 14.27
CA GLY A 9 -5.55 8.13 14.50
C GLY A 9 -4.56 7.59 13.47
N LEU A 10 -3.53 6.87 13.93
CA LEU A 10 -2.71 6.02 13.06
C LEU A 10 -3.61 4.97 12.39
N VAL A 11 -3.68 4.99 11.07
CA VAL A 11 -4.37 3.96 10.28
C VAL A 11 -3.40 2.81 9.99
N TYR A 12 -3.87 1.57 10.16
CA TYR A 12 -3.06 0.37 9.94
C TYR A 12 -2.77 0.12 8.45
N PHE A 13 -3.66 0.54 7.57
CA PHE A 13 -3.58 0.35 6.13
C PHE A 13 -4.41 1.41 5.39
N PRO A 14 -4.11 1.69 4.11
CA PRO A 14 -4.89 2.62 3.30
C PRO A 14 -6.32 2.11 3.03
N PRO A 15 -7.30 2.98 2.72
CA PRO A 15 -8.66 2.58 2.40
C PRO A 15 -8.71 1.54 1.27
N VAL A 16 -9.41 0.44 1.50
CA VAL A 16 -9.48 -0.71 0.58
C VAL A 16 -10.03 -0.34 -0.79
N GLU A 17 -10.90 0.67 -0.85
CA GLU A 17 -11.52 1.18 -2.07
C GLU A 17 -10.49 1.83 -3.01
N LYS A 18 -9.30 2.17 -2.50
CA LYS A 18 -8.20 2.77 -3.27
C LYS A 18 -7.11 1.78 -3.64
N TRP A 19 -7.22 0.51 -3.26
CA TRP A 19 -6.14 -0.46 -3.46
C TRP A 19 -5.90 -0.79 -4.93
N ASP A 20 -6.90 -0.68 -5.80
CA ASP A 20 -6.73 -0.92 -7.23
C ASP A 20 -5.89 0.17 -7.94
N ASP A 21 -5.90 1.41 -7.41
CA ASP A 21 -5.16 2.55 -7.95
C ASP A 21 -4.64 3.46 -6.82
N TRP A 22 -3.60 3.01 -6.14
CA TRP A 22 -2.91 3.76 -5.11
C TRP A 22 -1.86 4.67 -5.74
N VAL A 23 -1.97 5.98 -5.50
CA VAL A 23 -1.02 6.97 -6.03
C VAL A 23 -0.01 7.35 -4.95
N GLU A 24 1.26 7.18 -5.25
CA GLU A 24 2.38 7.56 -4.37
C GLU A 24 3.46 8.31 -5.16
N TYR A 25 4.17 9.23 -4.50
CA TYR A 25 5.23 9.98 -5.16
C TYR A 25 6.58 9.27 -5.02
N ASP A 26 7.31 9.16 -6.12
CA ASP A 26 8.65 8.57 -6.12
C ASP A 26 9.60 9.39 -5.25
N SER A 27 9.98 8.80 -4.11
CA SER A 27 10.92 9.40 -3.16
C SER A 27 12.31 9.61 -3.75
N LYS A 28 12.72 8.80 -4.75
CA LYS A 28 14.03 8.95 -5.41
C LYS A 28 14.08 10.18 -6.33
N SER A 29 12.92 10.67 -6.78
CA SER A 29 12.82 11.81 -7.70
C SER A 29 12.74 13.17 -6.99
N TRP A 30 12.82 13.21 -5.65
CA TRP A 30 12.77 14.47 -4.91
C TRP A 30 13.81 15.50 -5.42
N PRO A 31 13.44 16.78 -5.61
CA PRO A 31 12.19 17.45 -5.25
C PRO A 31 11.09 17.39 -6.31
N LYS A 32 11.31 16.69 -7.43
CA LYS A 32 10.28 16.53 -8.46
C LYS A 32 9.20 15.57 -7.94
N LYS A 33 7.95 16.03 -8.00
CA LYS A 33 6.78 15.21 -7.66
C LYS A 33 6.43 14.31 -8.84
N VAL A 34 7.06 13.15 -8.92
CA VAL A 34 6.75 12.12 -9.91
C VAL A 34 5.73 11.17 -9.30
N ALA A 35 4.49 11.19 -9.77
CA ALA A 35 3.42 10.30 -9.30
C ALA A 35 3.58 8.91 -9.94
N LYS A 36 3.47 7.87 -9.12
CA LYS A 36 3.43 6.47 -9.52
C LYS A 36 2.11 5.84 -9.09
N HIS A 37 1.60 4.94 -9.91
CA HIS A 37 0.36 4.22 -9.67
C HIS A 37 0.66 2.77 -9.29
N TYR A 38 0.12 2.33 -8.16
CA TYR A 38 0.32 1.01 -7.60
C TYR A 38 -1.02 0.29 -7.40
N MET A 39 -0.99 -1.03 -7.52
CA MET A 39 -2.03 -1.92 -7.03
C MET A 39 -1.57 -2.51 -5.70
N LEU A 40 -2.37 -2.36 -4.64
CA LEU A 40 -2.11 -2.91 -3.32
C LEU A 40 -2.76 -4.28 -3.18
N VAL A 41 -1.94 -5.31 -2.99
CA VAL A 41 -2.41 -6.69 -2.85
C VAL A 41 -2.16 -7.19 -1.43
N PRO A 42 -3.19 -7.64 -0.70
CA PRO A 42 -3.00 -8.24 0.62
C PRO A 42 -2.27 -9.57 0.47
N THR A 43 -1.19 -9.74 1.22
CA THR A 43 -0.36 -10.93 1.22
C THR A 43 -0.15 -11.44 2.65
N VAL A 44 0.23 -12.71 2.77
CA VAL A 44 0.53 -13.34 4.05
C VAL A 44 1.96 -13.87 4.01
N CYS A 45 2.76 -13.50 5.01
CA CYS A 45 4.08 -14.08 5.19
C CYS A 45 4.03 -15.21 6.22
N PHE A 46 4.60 -16.37 5.85
CA PHE A 46 4.62 -17.56 6.71
C PHE A 46 6.04 -18.07 6.98
N ASN A 47 7.07 -17.25 6.78
CA ASN A 47 8.45 -17.69 7.00
C ASN A 47 8.78 -17.99 8.47
N CYS A 48 8.03 -17.41 9.42
CA CYS A 48 8.14 -17.61 10.88
C CYS A 48 6.86 -18.22 11.49
N GLU A 49 6.00 -18.87 10.68
CA GLU A 49 4.75 -19.52 11.11
C GLU A 49 3.71 -18.63 11.82
N SER A 50 3.96 -17.31 11.90
CA SER A 50 3.12 -16.34 12.60
C SER A 50 1.98 -15.77 11.74
N ALA A 51 1.99 -16.06 10.44
CA ALA A 51 0.99 -15.61 9.47
C ALA A 51 0.75 -14.08 9.48
N CYS A 52 1.82 -13.29 9.44
CA CYS A 52 1.72 -11.83 9.43
C CYS A 52 1.05 -11.35 8.14
N GLY A 53 0.04 -10.47 8.27
CA GLY A 53 -0.57 -9.77 7.15
C GLY A 53 0.34 -8.66 6.64
N LEU A 54 0.65 -8.68 5.35
CA LEU A 54 1.47 -7.69 4.65
C LEU A 54 0.69 -7.11 3.46
N LEU A 55 1.13 -5.97 2.95
CA LEU A 55 0.63 -5.37 1.71
C LEU A 55 1.76 -5.28 0.69
N ALA A 56 1.56 -5.89 -0.48
CA ALA A 56 2.47 -5.78 -1.61
C ALA A 56 2.05 -4.60 -2.49
N TYR A 57 3.02 -3.78 -2.89
CA TYR A 57 2.83 -2.63 -3.77
C TYR A 57 3.27 -3.04 -5.17
N ILE A 58 2.33 -3.16 -6.11
CA ILE A 58 2.64 -3.60 -7.48
C ILE A 58 2.57 -2.39 -8.40
N ASP A 59 3.68 -1.99 -9.01
CA ASP A 59 3.71 -0.88 -9.97
C ASP A 59 2.82 -1.26 -11.17
N LYS A 60 1.83 -0.42 -11.51
CA LYS A 60 0.86 -0.73 -12.57
C LYS A 60 1.46 -0.62 -13.97
N GLU A 61 2.59 0.07 -14.12
CA GLU A 61 3.28 0.22 -15.40
C GLU A 61 4.25 -0.94 -15.64
N THR A 62 5.02 -1.33 -14.62
CA THR A 62 6.08 -2.35 -14.77
C THR A 62 5.72 -3.73 -14.24
N LEU A 63 4.66 -3.85 -13.42
CA LEU A 63 4.26 -5.05 -12.67
C LEU A 63 5.31 -5.54 -11.66
N GLU A 64 6.26 -4.68 -11.31
CA GLU A 64 7.26 -4.96 -10.27
C GLU A 64 6.65 -4.77 -8.87
N ILE A 65 7.15 -5.56 -7.91
CA ILE A 65 6.78 -5.54 -6.48
C ILE A 65 7.83 -4.76 -5.68
#